data_AF-A0AAW2T5H3-F1
#
_entry.id   AF-A0AAW2T5H3-F1
#
_cell.length_a   1.000
_cell.length_b   1.000
_cell.length_c   1.000
_cell.angle_alpha   90.00
_cell.angle_beta   90.00
_cell.angle_gamma   90.00
#
_symmetry.space_group_name_H-M   'P 1'
#
loop_
_entity.id
_entity.type
_entity.pdbx_description
1 polymer ?
#
loop_
_entity_poly.entity_id
_entity_poly.type
_entity_poly.pdbx_seq_one_letter_code
_entity_poly.pdbx_strand_id
1 'polypeptide(L)'
;MENGGTPRNHWRLKRNEELTQASALTIRGVLNMLTEHLNASDPRPVIQMGQGDPSAFPSFRTTPLAEDAVWAALRSAIFNGYSSTVGIPPARR
;
A
#
# COMPACT_ATOMS: atom_id res chain seq x y z
N MET A 1 33.99 -22.25 -42.44
CA MET A 1 33.59 -22.84 -41.15
C MET A 1 32.71 -21.83 -40.44
N GLU A 2 31.44 -22.18 -40.28
CA GLU A 2 30.40 -21.38 -39.66
C GLU A 2 30.75 -21.07 -38.20
N ASN A 3 30.62 -19.81 -37.79
CA ASN A 3 30.37 -19.48 -36.38
C ASN A 3 28.98 -18.86 -36.29
N GLY A 4 27.97 -19.68 -36.57
CA GLY A 4 26.57 -19.42 -36.26
C GLY A 4 26.36 -19.53 -34.76
N GLY A 5 26.77 -18.51 -34.01
CA GLY A 5 26.48 -18.39 -32.59
C GLY A 5 24.97 -18.27 -32.39
N THR A 6 24.35 -19.28 -31.77
CA THR A 6 22.94 -19.25 -31.40
C THR A 6 22.66 -18.02 -30.53
N PRO A 7 21.67 -17.17 -30.87
CA PRO A 7 21.35 -16.01 -30.04
C PRO A 7 20.83 -16.54 -28.70
N ARG A 8 21.60 -16.34 -27.64
CA ARG A 8 21.17 -16.60 -26.27
C ARG A 8 19.86 -15.84 -26.03
N ASN A 9 18.81 -16.55 -25.66
CA ASN A 9 17.52 -15.98 -25.26
C ASN A 9 17.70 -15.24 -23.91
N HIS A 10 18.22 -14.02 -23.97
CA HIS A 10 18.29 -13.15 -22.80
C HIS A 10 16.90 -12.57 -22.56
N TRP A 11 16.41 -12.67 -21.32
CA TRP A 11 15.17 -12.03 -20.90
C TRP A 11 15.29 -10.52 -21.06
N ARG A 12 14.50 -9.95 -21.97
CA ARG A 12 14.45 -8.49 -22.25
C ARG A 12 13.39 -7.80 -21.40
N LEU A 13 13.33 -8.14 -20.12
CA LEU A 13 12.47 -7.44 -19.17
C LEU A 13 13.09 -6.05 -18.92
N LYS A 14 12.52 -5.03 -19.54
CA LYS A 14 12.93 -3.64 -19.34
C LYS A 14 11.73 -2.85 -18.82
N ARG A 15 11.99 -1.97 -17.85
CA ARG A 15 11.00 -1.02 -17.35
C ARG A 15 10.61 -0.07 -18.48
N ASN A 16 9.34 0.28 -18.58
CA ASN A 16 8.91 1.33 -19.49
C ASN A 16 9.52 2.67 -19.02
N GLU A 17 10.33 3.28 -19.88
CA GLU A 17 11.05 4.51 -19.58
C GLU A 17 10.10 5.70 -19.39
N GLU A 18 9.01 5.78 -20.17
CA GLU A 18 7.97 6.79 -20.02
C GLU A 18 7.30 6.70 -18.64
N LEU A 19 6.94 5.48 -18.20
CA LEU A 19 6.39 5.27 -16.86
C LEU A 19 7.41 5.59 -15.75
N THR A 20 8.70 5.41 -16.03
CA THR A 20 9.77 5.73 -15.08
C THR A 20 9.91 7.24 -14.93
N GLN A 21 9.90 7.98 -16.03
CA GLN A 21 9.94 9.45 -15.99
C GLN A 21 8.67 10.04 -15.38
N ALA A 22 7.49 9.50 -15.72
CA ALA A 22 6.22 9.94 -15.15
C ALA A 22 6.13 9.70 -13.63
N SER A 23 6.83 8.69 -13.10
CA SER A 23 6.87 8.39 -11.66
C SER A 23 8.04 9.05 -10.91
N ALA A 24 8.83 9.90 -11.58
CA ALA A 24 10.01 10.53 -10.99
C ALA A 24 9.66 11.49 -9.84
N LEU A 25 8.49 12.13 -9.88
CA LEU A 25 7.99 12.99 -8.81
C LEU A 25 6.81 12.32 -8.11
N THR A 26 6.97 12.05 -6.81
CA THR A 26 5.91 11.46 -6.00
C THR A 26 5.59 12.35 -4.80
N ILE A 27 4.33 12.33 -4.37
CA ILE A 27 3.89 13.01 -3.13
C ILE A 27 4.77 12.55 -1.95
N ARG A 28 5.04 11.24 -1.84
CA ARG A 28 5.92 10.67 -0.81
C ARG A 28 7.34 11.24 -0.88
N GLY A 29 7.92 11.37 -2.07
CA GLY A 29 9.26 11.92 -2.25
C GLY A 29 9.36 13.38 -1.80
N VAL A 30 8.36 14.20 -2.15
CA VAL A 30 8.29 15.60 -1.69
C VAL A 30 8.13 15.68 -0.16
N LEU A 31 7.26 14.85 0.44
CA LEU A 31 7.08 14.81 1.89
C LEU A 31 8.34 14.39 2.65
N ASN A 32 9.06 13.39 2.13
CA ASN A 32 10.32 12.94 2.73
C ASN A 32 11.37 14.06 2.68
N MET A 33 11.52 14.72 1.53
CA MET A 33 12.41 15.88 1.39
C MET A 33 12.06 16.97 2.40
N LEU A 34 10.79 17.34 2.54
CA LEU A 34 10.37 18.35 3.52
C LEU A 34 10.69 17.92 4.96
N THR A 35 10.47 16.63 5.28
CA THR A 35 10.72 16.07 6.62
C THR A 35 12.21 16.06 6.96
N GLU A 36 13.07 15.75 6.00
CA GLU A 36 14.54 15.74 6.16
C GLU A 36 15.12 17.14 6.45
N HIS A 37 14.44 18.20 5.99
CA HIS A 37 14.86 19.59 6.19
C HIS A 37 14.24 20.25 7.44
N LEU A 38 13.53 19.49 8.29
CA LEU A 38 13.01 20.00 9.55
C LEU A 38 14.14 20.28 10.54
N ASN A 39 14.03 21.40 11.26
CA ASN A 39 14.98 21.72 12.32
C ASN A 39 14.74 20.81 13.54
N ALA A 40 15.69 19.91 13.82
CA ALA A 40 15.62 19.00 14.97
C ALA A 40 15.62 19.71 16.33
N SER A 41 16.06 20.97 16.39
CA SER A 41 16.07 21.79 17.61
C SER A 41 14.76 22.57 17.82
N ASP A 42 13.80 22.51 16.90
CA ASP A 42 12.51 23.17 17.03
C ASP A 42 11.58 22.36 17.96
N PRO A 43 11.06 22.94 19.05
CA PRO A 43 10.19 22.22 19.98
C PRO A 43 8.75 22.04 19.49
N ARG A 44 8.35 22.68 18.39
CA ARG A 44 6.97 22.61 17.89
C ARG A 44 6.68 21.22 17.30
N PRO A 45 5.50 20.65 17.56
CA PRO A 45 5.12 19.37 16.97
C PRO A 45 4.95 19.50 15.45
N VAL A 46 5.44 18.50 14.72
CA VAL A 46 5.31 18.42 13.27
C VAL A 46 3.92 17.90 12.90
N ILE A 47 3.19 18.66 12.08
CA ILE A 47 1.88 18.26 11.56
C ILE A 47 2.08 17.53 10.22
N GLN A 48 1.82 16.22 10.19
CA GLN A 48 1.97 15.38 9.00
C GLN A 48 0.75 15.51 8.07
N MET A 49 0.77 16.48 7.15
CA MET A 49 -0.35 16.74 6.22
C MET A 49 -0.44 15.75 5.05
N GLY A 50 0.60 14.93 4.85
CA GLY A 50 0.69 13.99 3.74
C GLY A 50 0.22 12.57 4.04
N GLN A 51 -0.26 12.31 5.26
CA GLN A 51 -0.71 10.98 5.66
C GLN A 51 -2.17 10.77 5.25
N GLY A 52 -2.40 9.90 4.27
CA GLY A 52 -3.74 9.51 3.83
C GLY A 52 -4.40 8.44 4.70
N ASP A 53 -3.63 7.77 5.57
CA ASP A 53 -4.15 6.78 6.51
C ASP A 53 -4.64 7.47 7.80
N PRO A 54 -5.95 7.49 8.06
CA PRO A 54 -6.49 8.14 9.24
C PRO A 54 -6.20 7.36 10.54
N SER A 55 -5.85 6.07 10.47
CA SER A 55 -5.60 5.23 11.65
C SER A 55 -4.38 5.65 12.47
N ALA A 56 -3.49 6.47 11.87
CA ALA A 56 -2.37 7.09 12.58
C ALA A 56 -2.83 8.07 13.66
N PHE A 57 -4.06 8.59 13.58
CA PHE A 57 -4.61 9.52 14.55
C PHE A 57 -5.40 8.75 15.63
N PRO A 58 -5.04 8.88 16.93
CA PRO A 58 -5.75 8.18 18.01
C PRO A 58 -7.23 8.51 18.12
N SER A 59 -7.64 9.68 17.62
CA SER A 59 -9.04 10.13 17.52
C SER A 59 -9.84 9.39 16.44
N PHE A 60 -9.17 8.71 15.51
CA PHE A 60 -9.80 7.92 14.47
C PHE A 60 -9.75 6.44 14.85
N ARG A 61 -10.79 6.00 15.57
CA ARG A 61 -10.97 4.59 15.95
C ARG A 61 -12.16 4.00 15.19
N THR A 62 -12.07 2.70 14.93
CA THR A 62 -13.22 1.96 14.41
C THR A 62 -14.35 1.94 15.43
N THR A 63 -15.56 1.67 14.97
CA THR A 63 -16.71 1.50 15.87
C THR A 63 -16.59 0.19 16.65
N PRO A 64 -16.95 0.13 17.95
CA PRO A 64 -16.96 -1.12 18.72
C PRO A 64 -17.79 -2.23 18.05
N LEU A 65 -18.85 -1.85 17.31
CA LEU A 65 -19.67 -2.80 16.55
C LEU A 65 -18.85 -3.60 15.52
N ALA A 66 -17.86 -2.96 14.88
CA ALA A 66 -17.01 -3.62 13.90
C ALA A 66 -16.04 -4.59 14.59
N GLU A 67 -15.54 -4.24 15.77
CA GLU A 67 -14.67 -5.11 16.57
C GLU A 67 -15.44 -6.36 17.03
N ASP A 68 -16.66 -6.17 17.55
CA ASP A 68 -17.54 -7.26 17.97
C ASP A 68 -17.92 -8.18 16.81
N ALA A 69 -18.18 -7.62 15.62
CA ALA A 69 -18.48 -8.39 14.43
C ALA A 69 -17.29 -9.27 13.98
N VAL A 70 -16.07 -8.73 14.01
CA VAL A 70 -14.84 -9.50 13.73
C VAL A 70 -14.67 -10.62 14.75
N TRP A 71 -14.86 -10.33 16.04
CA TRP A 71 -14.79 -11.32 17.11
C TRP A 71 -15.80 -12.46 16.93
N ALA A 72 -17.06 -12.12 16.63
CA ALA A 72 -18.11 -13.10 16.39
C ALA A 72 -17.82 -13.97 15.16
N ALA A 73 -17.36 -13.35 14.07
CA ALA A 73 -16.97 -14.07 12.86
C ALA A 73 -15.84 -15.08 13.14
N LEU A 74 -14.79 -14.66 13.86
CA LEU A 74 -13.69 -15.54 14.26
C LEU A 74 -14.16 -16.70 15.14
N ARG A 75 -14.97 -16.43 16.17
CA ARG A 75 -15.51 -17.48 17.06
C ARG A 75 -16.40 -18.48 16.33
N SER A 76 -17.14 -18.05 15.32
CA SER A 76 -18.06 -18.91 14.58
C SER A 76 -17.34 -19.97 13.73
N ALA A 77 -16.10 -19.72 13.31
CA ALA A 77 -15.32 -20.57 12.40
C ALA A 77 -16.00 -20.87 11.04
N ILE A 78 -17.12 -20.24 10.70
CA ILE A 78 -17.86 -20.49 9.45
C ILE A 78 -17.30 -19.73 8.24
N PHE A 79 -16.41 -18.75 8.47
CA PHE A 79 -15.82 -17.88 7.44
C PHE A 79 -14.35 -18.21 7.14
N ASN A 80 -13.88 -19.40 7.49
CA ASN A 80 -12.46 -19.79 7.34
C ASN A 80 -12.09 -20.32 5.94
N GLY A 81 -13.09 -20.53 5.06
CA GLY A 81 -12.90 -21.01 3.70
C GLY A 81 -12.78 -19.88 2.67
N TYR A 82 -12.49 -20.26 1.42
CA TYR A 82 -12.51 -19.31 0.30
C TYR A 82 -13.91 -18.76 0.06
N SER A 83 -14.03 -17.44 -0.14
CA SER A 83 -15.26 -16.84 -0.65
C SER A 83 -15.39 -17.02 -2.17
N SER A 84 -16.55 -16.66 -2.72
CA SER A 84 -16.65 -16.46 -4.17
C SER A 84 -15.73 -15.30 -4.62
N THR A 85 -15.46 -15.19 -5.92
CA THR A 85 -14.63 -14.12 -6.52
C THR A 85 -15.13 -12.71 -6.20
N VAL A 86 -16.40 -12.59 -5.88
CA VAL A 86 -17.09 -11.34 -5.59
C VAL A 86 -17.44 -11.20 -4.10
N GLY A 87 -16.93 -12.09 -3.23
CA GLY A 87 -17.24 -12.11 -1.80
C GLY A 87 -18.49 -12.91 -1.43
N ILE A 88 -18.88 -12.87 -0.16
CA ILE A 88 -20.04 -13.64 0.35
C ILE A 88 -21.36 -12.94 0.01
N PRO A 89 -22.43 -13.65 -0.39
CA PRO A 89 -23.71 -13.02 -0.74
C PRO A 89 -24.29 -12.08 0.34
N PRO A 90 -24.25 -12.39 1.65
CA PRO A 90 -24.75 -11.49 2.68
C PRO A 90 -23.98 -10.17 2.82
N ALA A 91 -22.70 -10.11 2.42
CA ALA A 91 -21.89 -8.88 2.50
C ALA A 91 -22.04 -7.98 1.26
N ARG A 92 -22.79 -8.43 0.25
CA ARG A 92 -23.02 -7.69 -1.01
C ARG A 92 -24.43 -7.12 -1.15
N ARG A 93 -25.37 -7.59 -0.33
CA ARG A 93 -26.77 -7.17 -0.35
C ARG A 93 -26.98 -6.08 0.68
#